data_AF-A0A5B9W3V8-F1
#
_entry.id   AF-A0A5B9W3V8-F1
#
_cell.length_a   1.000
_cell.length_b   1.000
_cell.length_c   1.000
_cell.angle_alpha   90.00
_cell.angle_beta   90.00
_cell.angle_gamma   90.00
#
_symmetry.space_group_name_H-M   'P 1'
#
loop_
_entity.id
_entity.type
_entity.pdbx_description
1 polymer ?
#
loop_
_entity_poly.entity_id
_entity_poly.type
_entity_poly.pdbx_seq_one_letter_code
_entity_poly.pdbx_strand_id
1 'polypeptide(L)' 'MLKSRTPLVYAFPVLLGSLLPLAGCQEGPAERAGKQVDNAAKDVRDTVNPPKGPVEAAGRKIDDATHGNP' A
#
# COMPACT_ATOMS: atom_id res chain seq x y z
N MET A 1 -2.76 41.10 29.23
CA MET A 1 -2.92 39.62 29.26
C MET A 1 -3.93 39.23 28.18
N LEU A 2 -3.47 38.91 26.96
CA LEU A 2 -4.35 38.58 25.85
C LEU A 2 -4.67 37.08 25.88
N LYS A 3 -5.94 36.77 26.13
CA LYS A 3 -6.51 35.43 26.31
C LYS A 3 -6.33 34.59 25.04
N SER A 4 -5.52 33.54 25.18
CA SER A 4 -5.24 32.50 24.19
C SER A 4 -6.55 31.95 23.56
N ARG A 5 -6.78 32.27 22.28
CA ARG A 5 -7.88 31.75 21.43
C ARG A 5 -7.42 30.62 20.50
N THR A 6 -6.22 30.09 20.70
CA THR A 6 -5.61 29.07 19.83
C THR A 6 -6.11 27.63 19.97
N PRO A 7 -6.82 27.14 21.02
CA PRO A 7 -7.11 25.70 21.12
C PRO A 7 -8.15 25.24 20.09
N LEU A 8 -9.00 26.14 19.59
CA LEU A 8 -10.05 25.80 18.62
C LEU A 8 -9.49 25.55 17.21
N VAL A 9 -8.38 26.20 16.85
CA VAL A 9 -7.77 26.12 15.51
C VAL A 9 -7.10 24.76 15.29
N TYR A 10 -6.56 24.15 16.35
CA TYR A 10 -5.92 22.84 16.29
C TYR A 10 -6.89 21.67 16.52
N ALA A 11 -8.04 21.91 17.16
CA ALA A 11 -9.03 20.87 17.41
C ALA A 11 -9.60 20.29 16.12
N PHE A 12 -9.86 21.13 15.11
CA PHE A 12 -10.49 20.71 13.84
C PHE A 12 -9.61 19.78 12.97
N PRO A 13 -8.33 20.08 12.68
CA PRO A 13 -7.48 19.18 11.91
C PRO A 13 -7.13 17.89 12.65
N VAL A 14 -7.05 17.91 14.00
CA VAL A 14 -6.83 16.70 14.81
C VAL A 14 -8.05 15.78 14.73
N LEU A 15 -9.26 16.35 14.82
CA LEU A 15 -10.51 15.58 14.67
C LEU A 15 -10.62 15.00 13.25
N LEU A 16 -10.37 15.80 12.22
CA LEU A 16 -10.45 15.35 10.82
C LEU A 16 -9.39 14.29 10.48
N GLY A 17 -8.17 14.44 11.01
CA GLY A 17 -7.08 13.48 10.82
C GLY A 17 -7.35 12.10 11.43
N SER A 18 -8.12 12.05 12.51
CA SER A 18 -8.49 10.79 13.18
C SER A 18 -9.44 9.89 12.38
N LEU A 19 -10.13 10.43 11.35
CA LEU A 19 -11.02 9.65 10.48
C LEU A 19 -10.32 9.04 9.25
N LEU A 20 -9.10 9.47 8.91
CA LEU A 20 -8.33 8.94 7.79
C LEU A 20 -8.07 7.41 7.85
N PRO A 21 -7.74 6.79 9.00
CA PRO A 21 -7.46 5.35 9.02
C PRO A 21 -8.70 4.48 8.76
N LEU A 22 -9.93 5.00 8.96
CA LEU A 22 -11.16 4.25 8.62
C LEU A 22 -11.33 4.07 7.10
N ALA A 23 -10.71 4.92 6.28
CA ALA A 23 -10.72 4.77 4.83
C ALA A 23 -9.84 3.60 4.34
N GLY A 24 -9.01 3.02 5.21
CA GLY A 24 -8.10 1.91 4.89
C GLY A 24 -8.69 0.51 5.06
N CYS A 25 -9.94 0.35 5.51
CA CYS A 25 -10.55 -0.96 5.72
C CYS A 25 -10.88 -1.74 4.43
N GLN A 26 -10.77 -1.11 3.25
CA GLN A 26 -11.03 -1.72 1.94
C GLN A 26 -9.91 -1.34 0.98
N GLU A 27 -9.51 -2.24 0.06
CA GLU A 27 -8.51 -1.97 -0.99
C GLU A 27 -8.85 -0.66 -1.72
N GLY A 28 -8.01 0.35 -1.51
CA GLY A 28 -8.20 1.68 -2.06
C GLY A 28 -7.97 1.73 -3.58
N PRO A 29 -8.45 2.78 -4.27
CA PRO A 29 -8.23 2.93 -5.71
C PRO A 29 -6.74 2.95 -6.08
N ALA A 30 -5.89 3.54 -5.23
CA ALA A 30 -4.44 3.54 -5.41
C ALA A 30 -3.83 2.14 -5.29
N GLU A 31 -4.29 1.34 -4.32
CA GLU A 31 -3.81 -0.03 -4.12
C GLU A 31 -4.22 -0.96 -5.27
N ARG A 32 -5.46 -0.82 -5.76
CA ARG A 32 -5.91 -1.55 -6.96
C ARG A 32 -5.10 -1.16 -8.21
N ALA A 33 -4.77 0.12 -8.36
CA ALA A 33 -3.93 0.58 -9.46
C ALA A 33 -2.50 0.02 -9.35
N GLY A 34 -1.90 0.09 -8.15
CA GLY A 34 -0.58 -0.48 -7.87
C GLY A 34 -0.53 -1.99 -8.16
N LYS A 35 -1.53 -2.75 -7.68
CA LYS A 35 -1.66 -4.18 -7.93
C LYS A 35 -1.72 -4.53 -9.42
N GLN A 36 -2.39 -3.71 -10.24
CA GLN A 36 -2.43 -3.92 -11.69
C GLN A 36 -1.06 -3.67 -12.34
N VAL A 37 -0.36 -2.61 -11.93
CA VAL A 37 0.99 -2.30 -12.42
C VAL A 37 1.98 -3.39 -12.03
N ASP A 38 1.94 -3.85 -10.78
CA ASP A 38 2.82 -4.91 -10.29
C ASP A 38 2.59 -6.23 -11.03
N ASN A 39 1.33 -6.59 -11.29
CA ASN A 39 0.99 -7.77 -12.08
C ASN A 39 1.52 -7.68 -13.51
N ALA A 40 1.38 -6.52 -14.15
CA ALA A 40 1.92 -6.30 -15.50
C ALA A 40 3.45 -6.40 -15.51
N ALA A 41 4.12 -5.81 -14.51
CA ALA A 41 5.58 -5.90 -14.38
C ALA A 41 6.05 -7.33 -14.15
N LYS A 42 5.31 -8.13 -13.35
CA LYS A 42 5.61 -9.56 -13.14
C LYS A 42 5.47 -10.37 -14.41
N ASP A 43 4.42 -10.14 -15.19
CA ASP A 43 4.20 -10.85 -16.46
C ASP A 43 5.34 -10.58 -17.46
N VAL A 44 5.73 -9.30 -17.59
CA VAL A 44 6.88 -8.92 -18.42
C VAL A 44 8.16 -9.58 -17.90
N ARG A 45 8.42 -9.55 -16.59
CA ARG A 45 9.59 -10.16 -15.96
C ARG A 45 9.65 -11.67 -16.20
N ASP A 46 8.52 -12.35 -16.05
CA ASP A 46 8.44 -13.80 -16.22
C ASP A 46 8.54 -14.19 -17.70
N THR A 47 8.15 -13.30 -18.61
CA THR A 47 8.37 -13.48 -20.06
C THR A 47 9.84 -13.34 -20.44
N VAL A 48 10.54 -12.31 -19.92
CA VAL A 48 11.97 -12.09 -20.26
C VAL A 48 12.91 -13.00 -19.48
N ASN A 49 12.51 -13.42 -18.28
CA ASN A 49 13.28 -14.30 -17.38
C ASN A 49 12.37 -15.38 -16.78
N PRO A 50 11.98 -16.38 -17.58
CA PRO A 50 11.12 -17.44 -17.11
C PRO A 50 11.83 -18.26 -16.03
N PRO A 51 11.10 -18.76 -15.01
CA PRO A 51 11.68 -19.66 -14.02
C PRO A 51 12.17 -20.94 -14.70
N LYS A 52 13.37 -21.40 -14.34
CA LYS A 52 14.01 -22.54 -15.02
C LYS A 52 13.48 -23.89 -14.55
N GLY A 53 12.65 -23.90 -13.50
CA GLY A 53 12.02 -25.09 -12.96
C GLY A 53 10.99 -24.80 -11.86
N PRO A 54 10.28 -25.83 -11.38
CA PRO A 54 9.19 -25.69 -10.42
C PRO A 54 9.64 -25.16 -9.06
N VAL A 55 10.87 -25.48 -8.64
CA VAL A 55 11.46 -24.97 -7.38
C VAL A 55 11.70 -23.47 -7.46
N GLU A 56 12.27 -22.97 -8.56
CA GLU A 56 12.47 -21.52 -8.74
C GLU A 56 11.15 -20.77 -8.85
N ALA A 57 10.14 -21.34 -9.52
CA ALA A 57 8.81 -20.75 -9.60
C ALA A 57 8.14 -20.66 -8.22
N ALA A 58 8.28 -21.70 -7.39
CA ALA A 58 7.74 -21.72 -6.03
C ALA A 58 8.48 -20.71 -5.12
N GLY A 59 9.82 -20.69 -5.17
CA GLY A 59 10.64 -19.72 -4.44
C GLY A 59 10.25 -18.28 -4.79
N ARG A 60 10.11 -17.96 -6.08
CA ARG A 60 9.71 -16.63 -6.54
C ARG A 60 8.34 -16.21 -6.00
N LYS A 61 7.36 -17.13 -5.97
CA LYS A 61 6.03 -16.88 -5.39
C LYS A 61 6.06 -16.63 -3.88
N ILE A 62 6.92 -17.36 -3.16
CA ILE A 62 7.11 -17.17 -1.71
C ILE A 62 7.74 -15.80 -1.47
N ASP A 63 8.82 -15.48 -2.17
CA ASP A 63 9.51 -14.19 -2.07
C ASP A 63 8.55 -13.02 -2.34
N ASP A 64 7.72 -13.13 -3.38
CA ASP A 64 6.71 -12.12 -3.73
C ASP A 64 5.63 -11.98 -2.64
N ALA A 65 5.22 -13.06 -1.98
CA ALA A 65 4.23 -13.04 -0.90
C ALA A 65 4.82 -12.47 0.41
N THR A 66 6.10 -12.70 0.66
CA THR A 66 6.81 -12.15 1.83
C THR A 66 7.31 -10.72 1.64
N HIS A 67 7.48 -10.25 0.40
CA HIS A 67 7.82 -8.85 0.10
C HIS A 67 6.60 -7.90 0.16
N GLY A 68 5.37 -8.42 0.25
CA GLY A 68 4.11 -7.66 0.12
C GLY A 68 3.35 -7.32 1.41
N ASN A 69 3.96 -7.35 2.60
CA ASN A 69 3.35 -6.89 3.86
C ASN A 69 4.42 -6.14 4.70
N PRO A 70 4.02 -5.17 5.56
CA PRO A 70 4.60 -3.83 5.79
C PRO A 70 6.04 -3.75 6.28
#